data_AF-A0A5Q8C8S2-F1
#
_entry.id   AF-A0A5Q8C8S2-F1
#
_cell.length_a   1.000
_cell.length_b   1.000
_cell.length_c   1.000
_cell.angle_alpha   90.00
_cell.angle_beta   90.00
_cell.angle_gamma   90.00
#
_symmetry.space_group_name_H-M   'P 1'
#
loop_
_entity.id
_entity.type
_entity.pdbx_description
1 polymer ?
#
loop_
_entity_poly.entity_id
_entity_poly.type
_entity_poly.pdbx_seq_one_letter_code
_entity_poly.pdbx_strand_id
1 'polypeptide(L)' 'LTRCASQLAELQAAREALPGSDLTKLAHSLAGAAGTFGFAEISVRASELETLLIEQAEGGDVRAALDALIGEIERTLA' A
#
# COMPACT_ATOMS: atom_id res chain seq x y z
N LEU A 1 -13.42 7.03 -4.75
CA LEU A 1 -12.48 7.32 -5.86
C LEU A 1 -11.47 8.41 -5.48
N THR A 2 -11.86 9.63 -5.12
CA THR A 2 -10.93 10.73 -4.77
C THR A 2 -9.91 10.36 -3.69
N ARG A 3 -10.34 9.59 -2.67
CA ARG A 3 -9.46 9.11 -1.58
C ARG A 3 -8.45 8.06 -2.04
N CYS A 4 -8.85 7.15 -2.92
CA CYS A 4 -7.93 6.15 -3.50
C CYS A 4 -6.90 6.81 -4.43
N ALA A 5 -7.30 7.83 -5.19
CA ALA A 5 -6.40 8.57 -6.07
C ALA A 5 -5.36 9.40 -5.28
N SER A 6 -5.75 10.03 -4.17
CA SER A 6 -4.79 10.73 -3.29
C SER A 6 -3.83 9.75 -2.61
N GLN A 7 -4.34 8.59 -2.16
CA GLN A 7 -3.52 7.54 -1.56
C GLN A 7 -2.56 6.90 -2.58
N LEU A 8 -2.94 6.79 -3.86
CA LEU A 8 -2.05 6.33 -4.92
C LEU A 8 -0.87 7.29 -5.12
N ALA A 9 -1.12 8.59 -5.14
CA ALA A 9 -0.06 9.60 -5.25
C ALA A 9 0.89 9.56 -4.05
N GLU A 10 0.36 9.35 -2.83
CA GLU A 10 1.16 9.16 -1.62
C GLU A 10 2.00 7.87 -1.66
N LEU A 11 1.43 6.76 -2.15
CA LEU A 11 2.16 5.49 -2.32
C LEU A 11 3.26 5.58 -3.37
N GLN A 12 2.99 6.23 -4.51
CA GLN A 12 3.98 6.49 -5.55
C GLN A 12 5.12 7.38 -5.04
N ALA A 13 4.81 8.43 -4.27
CA ALA A 13 5.82 9.26 -3.63
C ALA A 13 6.63 8.49 -2.58
N ALA A 14 5.98 7.64 -1.78
CA ALA A 14 6.65 6.81 -0.76
C ALA A 14 7.59 5.76 -1.38
N ARG A 15 7.27 5.24 -2.58
CA ARG A 15 8.16 4.36 -3.36
C ARG A 15 9.49 5.05 -3.70
N GLU A 16 9.45 6.34 -4.01
CA GLU A 16 10.64 7.11 -4.39
C GLU A 16 11.43 7.64 -3.16
N ALA A 17 10.82 7.68 -1.97
CA ALA A 17 11.32 8.42 -0.81
C ALA A 17 11.78 7.59 0.42
N LEU A 18 11.61 6.26 0.43
CA LEU A 18 11.71 5.40 1.63
C LEU A 18 12.77 5.81 2.68
N PRO A 19 12.33 6.05 3.93
CA PRO A 19 12.46 4.97 4.92
C PRO A 19 11.21 4.72 5.80
N GLY A 20 10.80 3.45 5.87
CA GLY A 20 10.18 2.76 7.02
C GLY A 20 8.84 3.25 7.56
N SER A 21 8.84 4.30 8.39
CA SER A 21 7.75 4.56 9.34
C SER A 21 6.49 5.18 8.73
N ASP A 22 6.65 6.01 7.70
CA ASP A 22 5.49 6.64 7.04
C ASP A 22 4.80 5.66 6.09
N LEU A 23 5.56 4.73 5.50
CA LEU A 23 5.01 3.69 4.65
C LEU A 23 4.19 2.66 5.45
N THR A 24 4.64 2.27 6.66
CA THR A 24 3.87 1.36 7.52
C THR A 24 2.51 1.96 7.89
N LYS A 25 2.45 3.24 8.26
CA LYS A 25 1.18 3.93 8.59
C LYS A 25 0.25 4.03 7.39
N LEU A 26 0.82 4.28 6.21
CA LEU A 26 0.06 4.34 4.96
C LEU A 26 -0.52 2.97 4.62
N ALA A 27 0.28 1.91 4.69
CA ALA A 27 -0.15 0.52 4.49
C ALA A 27 -1.27 0.13 5.48
N HIS A 28 -1.09 0.42 6.77
CA HIS A 28 -2.09 0.20 7.81
C HIS A 28 -3.42 0.92 7.51
N SER A 29 -3.35 2.20 7.16
CA SER A 29 -4.54 3.00 6.84
C SER A 29 -5.27 2.43 5.62
N LEU A 30 -4.52 1.98 4.62
CA LEU A 30 -5.07 1.42 3.40
C LEU A 30 -5.70 0.04 3.64
N ALA A 31 -5.07 -0.82 4.46
CA ALA A 31 -5.61 -2.11 4.87
C ALA A 31 -6.99 -1.95 5.54
N GLY A 32 -7.11 -1.02 6.51
CA GLY A 32 -8.37 -0.75 7.19
C GLY A 32 -9.43 -0.04 6.34
N ALA A 33 -9.01 0.95 5.54
CA ALA A 33 -9.95 1.73 4.73
C ALA A 33 -10.48 0.93 3.54
N ALA A 34 -9.63 0.24 2.78
CA ALA A 34 -10.01 -0.44 1.54
C ALA A 34 -11.07 -1.52 1.76
N GLY A 35 -10.97 -2.28 2.86
CA GLY A 35 -11.97 -3.28 3.24
C GLY A 35 -13.35 -2.65 3.54
N THR A 36 -13.36 -1.44 4.12
CA THR A 36 -14.61 -0.70 4.40
C THR A 36 -15.31 -0.22 3.13
N PHE A 37 -14.56 0.03 2.05
CA PHE A 37 -15.08 0.53 0.78
C PHE A 37 -15.30 -0.56 -0.29
N GLY A 38 -15.15 -1.84 0.07
CA GLY A 38 -15.39 -2.98 -0.83
C GLY A 38 -14.20 -3.37 -1.72
N PHE A 39 -13.00 -2.90 -1.41
CA PHE A 39 -11.77 -3.22 -2.15
C PHE A 39 -10.95 -4.26 -1.37
N ALA A 40 -11.46 -5.49 -1.34
CA ALA A 40 -10.88 -6.58 -0.54
C ALA A 40 -9.43 -6.90 -0.98
N GLU A 41 -9.15 -6.98 -2.28
CA GLU A 41 -7.80 -7.24 -2.78
C GLU A 41 -6.80 -6.13 -2.41
N ILE A 42 -7.22 -4.86 -2.44
CA ILE A 42 -6.38 -3.73 -1.99
C ILE A 42 -6.09 -3.86 -0.49
N SER A 43 -7.09 -4.23 0.31
CA SER A 43 -6.94 -4.42 1.75
C SER A 43 -5.95 -5.54 2.07
N VAL A 44 -6.03 -6.68 1.37
CA VAL A 44 -5.10 -7.81 1.51
C VAL A 44 -3.67 -7.38 1.17
N ARG A 45 -3.47 -6.73 0.02
CA ARG A 45 -2.14 -6.30 -0.44
C ARG A 45 -1.50 -5.26 0.49
N ALA A 46 -2.31 -4.35 1.03
CA ALA A 46 -1.85 -3.38 2.00
C ALA A 46 -1.45 -4.02 3.33
N SER A 47 -2.19 -5.04 3.77
CA SER A 47 -1.84 -5.80 4.98
C SER A 47 -0.57 -6.62 4.80
N GLU A 48 -0.36 -7.23 3.63
CA GLU A 48 0.88 -7.93 3.27
C GLU A 48 2.09 -6.99 3.32
N LEU A 49 1.97 -5.79 2.74
CA LEU A 49 3.00 -4.75 2.80
C LEU A 49 3.25 -4.27 4.24
N GLU A 50 2.20 -4.06 5.04
CA GLU A 50 2.31 -3.65 6.44
C GLU A 50 3.10 -4.69 7.25
N THR A 51 2.79 -5.98 7.10
CA THR A 51 3.51 -7.06 7.79
C THR A 51 4.99 -7.07 7.44
N LEU A 52 5.35 -6.99 6.15
CA LEU A 52 6.75 -6.96 5.71
C LEU A 52 7.53 -5.77 6.29
N LEU A 53 6.87 -4.62 6.42
CA LEU A 53 7.47 -3.42 7.01
C LEU A 53 7.66 -3.54 8.52
N ILE A 54 6.70 -4.14 9.23
CA ILE A 54 6.79 -4.41 10.68
C ILE A 54 7.90 -5.44 10.97
N GLU A 55 8.00 -6.47 10.14
CA GLU A 55 8.99 -7.53 10.27
C GLU A 55 10.39 -7.11 9.81
N GLN A 56 10.54 -5.89 9.28
CA GLN A 56 11.79 -5.38 8.69
C GLN A 56 12.35 -6.35 7.65
N ALA A 57 11.46 -6.89 6.80
CA ALA A 57 11.82 -7.77 5.69
C ALA A 57 12.81 -7.09 4.73
N GLU A 58 13.46 -7.89 3.89
CA GLU A 58 14.43 -7.36 2.93
C GLU A 58 13.78 -6.32 2.01
N GLY A 59 14.55 -5.30 1.63
CA GLY A 59 14.05 -4.22 0.78
C GLY A 59 13.51 -4.69 -0.58
N GLY A 60 13.94 -5.86 -1.05
CA GLY A 60 13.40 -6.51 -2.25
C GLY A 60 11.95 -6.98 -2.07
N ASP A 61 11.65 -7.64 -0.95
CA ASP A 61 10.30 -8.13 -0.63
C ASP A 61 9.32 -6.98 -0.39
N VAL A 62 9.78 -5.95 0.34
CA VAL A 62 8.99 -4.72 0.56
C VAL A 62 8.67 -4.03 -0.75
N ARG A 63 9.63 -3.97 -1.69
CA ARG A 63 9.42 -3.33 -3.00
C ARG A 63 8.46 -4.12 -3.87
N ALA A 64 8.57 -5.46 -3.89
CA ALA A 64 7.65 -6.31 -4.63
C ALA A 64 6.20 -6.20 -4.11
N ALA A 65 6.02 -6.16 -2.79
CA ALA A 65 4.70 -5.98 -2.18
C ALA A 65 4.13 -4.57 -2.46
N LEU A 66 4.96 -3.54 -2.46
CA LEU A 66 4.56 -2.17 -2.80
C LEU A 66 4.12 -2.06 -4.27
N ASP A 67 4.87 -2.66 -5.20
CA ASP A 67 4.51 -2.67 -6.62
C ASP A 67 3.20 -3.43 -6.86
N ALA A 68 2.98 -4.55 -6.16
CA ALA A 68 1.73 -5.31 -6.22
C ALA A 68 0.52 -4.50 -5.70
N LEU A 69 0.71 -3.74 -4.62
CA LEU A 69 -0.33 -2.86 -4.07
C LEU A 69 -0.69 -1.72 -5.03
N ILE A 70 0.32 -1.08 -5.63
CA ILE A 70 0.12 -0.01 -6.62
C ILE A 70 -0.66 -0.54 -7.82
N GLY A 71 -0.27 -1.70 -8.36
CA GLY A 71 -0.96 -2.31 -9.51
C GLY A 71 -2.42 -2.68 -9.22
N GLU A 72 -2.76 -3.08 -8.00
CA GLU A 72 -4.16 -3.35 -7.60
C GLU A 72 -4.98 -2.05 -7.53
N ILE A 73 -4.40 -0.98 -6.99
CA ILE A 73 -5.07 0.33 -6.93
C ILE A 73 -5.29 0.87 -8.34
N GLU A 74 -4.29 0.80 -9.22
CA GLU A 74 -4.41 1.23 -10.61
C GLU A 74 -5.50 0.47 -11.37
N ARG A 75 -5.58 -0.87 -11.20
CA ARG A 75 -6.66 -1.68 -11.78
C ARG A 75 -8.05 -1.30 -11.27
N THR A 76 -8.14 -0.90 -10.00
CA THR A 76 -9.41 -0.52 -9.36
C THR A 76 -9.88 0.88 -9.80
N LEU A 77 -8.94 1.74 -10.21
CA LEU A 77 -9.22 3.11 -10.65
C LEU A 77 -9.49 3.24 -12.16
N ALA A 78 -9.15 2.23 -12.96
CA ALA A 78 -9.41 2.14 -14.40
C ALA A 78 -10.90 1.86 -14.70
#